data_AF-A0A0Q1IGP5-F1
#
_entry.id   AF-A0A0Q1IGP5-F1
#
_cell.length_a   1.000
_cell.length_b   1.000
_cell.length_c   1.000
_cell.angle_alpha   90.00
_cell.angle_beta   90.00
_cell.angle_gamma   90.00
#
_symmetry.space_group_name_H-M   'P 1'
#
loop_
_entity.id
_entity.type
_entity.pdbx_description
1 polymer ?
#
loop_
_entity_poly.entity_id
_entity_poly.type
_entity_poly.pdbx_seq_one_letter_code
_entity_poly.pdbx_strand_id
1 'polypeptide(L)'
;MFLTLTVRNTDAESLPETIKAMFKGFQRLTNYKAFKTSVKGYFRALEVTKNRDPESESFGTYHPHFHVLLAVPHTYFKKKDLYITQDEWTSLWQKAMKIDYKPIVHIQRVKPKEKLYRCNKEV
;
A
#
# COMPACT_ATOMS: atom_id res chain seq x y z
N MET A 1 2.51 -10.07 3.28
CA MET A 1 3.11 -9.14 2.30
C MET A 1 3.03 -7.72 2.86
N PHE A 2 3.94 -6.84 2.47
CA PHE A 2 3.89 -5.41 2.80
C PHE A 2 3.71 -4.62 1.50
N LEU A 3 2.56 -3.96 1.37
CA LEU A 3 2.13 -3.19 0.22
C LEU A 3 2.10 -1.70 0.59
N THR A 4 2.77 -0.86 -0.18
CA THR A 4 2.70 0.60 -0.07
C THR A 4 1.93 1.15 -1.27
N LEU A 5 0.86 1.89 -1.00
CA LEU A 5 0.02 2.54 -2.02
C LEU A 5 0.17 4.05 -1.91
N THR A 6 0.62 4.72 -2.97
CA THR A 6 0.84 6.17 -2.97
C THR A 6 -0.12 6.90 -3.90
N VAL A 7 -0.15 8.22 -3.77
CA VAL A 7 -0.70 9.18 -4.73
C VAL A 7 0.36 10.26 -4.98
N ARG A 8 0.16 11.11 -6.00
CA ARG A 8 0.99 12.32 -6.14
C ARG A 8 0.88 13.19 -4.88
N ASN A 9 1.90 14.00 -4.64
CA ASN A 9 1.86 14.97 -3.56
C ASN A 9 0.69 15.93 -3.74
N THR A 10 0.19 16.44 -2.62
CA THR A 10 -0.95 17.37 -2.55
C THR A 10 -0.60 18.51 -1.62
N ASP A 11 -1.15 19.70 -1.86
CA ASP A 11 -1.03 20.84 -0.96
C ASP A 11 -1.84 20.62 0.34
N ALA A 12 -1.70 21.55 1.29
CA ALA A 12 -2.36 21.45 2.59
C ALA A 12 -3.90 21.52 2.49
N GLU A 13 -4.42 22.30 1.55
CA GLU A 13 -5.85 22.57 1.38
C GLU A 13 -6.56 21.35 0.79
N SER A 14 -5.91 20.66 -0.15
CA SER A 14 -6.40 19.48 -0.86
C SER A 14 -6.15 18.16 -0.13
N LEU A 15 -5.38 18.18 0.97
CA LEU A 15 -5.00 16.98 1.72
C LEU A 15 -6.22 16.20 2.30
N PRO A 16 -7.20 16.84 2.95
CA PRO A 16 -8.38 16.13 3.50
C PRO A 16 -9.17 15.39 2.41
N GLU A 17 -9.39 16.04 1.27
CA GLU A 17 -10.09 15.51 0.11
C GLU A 17 -9.32 14.34 -0.52
N THR A 18 -8.00 14.49 -0.64
CA THR A 18 -7.09 13.43 -1.12
C THR A 18 -7.17 12.21 -0.22
N ILE A 19 -7.08 12.38 1.10
CA ILE A 19 -7.19 11.29 2.08
C ILE A 19 -8.57 10.61 1.96
N LYS A 20 -9.66 11.39 1.88
CA LYS A 20 -11.02 10.87 1.68
C LYS A 20 -11.14 10.05 0.39
N ALA A 21 -10.53 10.52 -0.70
CA ALA A 21 -10.47 9.80 -1.97
C ALA A 21 -9.67 8.50 -1.84
N MET A 22 -8.53 8.52 -1.12
CA MET A 22 -7.73 7.33 -0.83
C MET A 22 -8.50 6.28 -0.03
N PHE A 23 -9.25 6.68 1.01
CA PHE A 23 -10.10 5.75 1.76
C PHE A 23 -11.15 5.07 0.86
N LYS A 24 -11.84 5.84 0.01
CA LYS A 24 -12.79 5.32 -0.97
C LYS A 24 -12.10 4.41 -2.00
N GLY A 25 -10.92 4.80 -2.49
CA GLY A 25 -10.11 4.00 -3.41
C GLY A 25 -9.75 2.66 -2.78
N PHE A 26 -9.30 2.65 -1.53
CA PHE A 26 -8.95 1.42 -0.85
C PHE A 26 -10.16 0.50 -0.64
N GLN A 27 -11.33 1.04 -0.30
CA GLN A 27 -12.57 0.26 -0.21
C GLN A 27 -12.93 -0.40 -1.56
N ARG A 28 -12.73 0.30 -2.69
CA ARG A 28 -12.92 -0.29 -4.02
C ARG A 28 -11.87 -1.37 -4.31
N LEU A 29 -10.61 -1.11 -4.01
CA LEU A 29 -9.50 -2.05 -4.18
C LEU A 29 -9.80 -3.37 -3.48
N THR A 30 -10.24 -3.33 -2.23
CA THR A 30 -10.57 -4.53 -1.43
C THR A 30 -11.78 -5.28 -1.98
N ASN A 31 -12.61 -4.62 -2.80
CA ASN A 31 -13.77 -5.24 -3.43
C ASN A 31 -13.48 -5.90 -4.78
N TYR A 32 -12.31 -5.68 -5.37
CA TYR A 32 -11.92 -6.32 -6.61
C TYR A 32 -11.70 -7.82 -6.45
N LYS A 33 -12.07 -8.59 -7.48
CA LYS A 33 -11.93 -10.05 -7.51
C LYS A 33 -10.50 -10.48 -7.20
N ALA A 34 -9.50 -9.86 -7.84
CA ALA A 34 -8.09 -10.14 -7.59
C ALA A 34 -7.75 -10.01 -6.09
N PHE A 35 -8.16 -8.92 -5.44
CA PHE A 35 -7.92 -8.72 -4.01
C PHE A 35 -8.59 -9.81 -3.17
N LYS A 36 -9.90 -10.06 -3.38
CA LYS A 36 -10.67 -11.05 -2.60
C LYS A 36 -10.14 -12.47 -2.76
N THR A 37 -9.66 -12.82 -3.95
CA THR A 37 -9.06 -14.13 -4.22
C THR A 37 -7.70 -14.29 -3.55
N SER A 38 -6.87 -13.25 -3.60
CA SER A 38 -5.46 -13.34 -3.23
C SER A 38 -5.15 -12.98 -1.77
N VAL A 39 -6.02 -12.22 -1.11
CA VAL A 39 -5.80 -11.67 0.23
C VAL A 39 -6.83 -12.22 1.22
N LYS A 40 -6.36 -12.87 2.30
CA LYS A 40 -7.20 -13.42 3.38
C LYS A 40 -7.63 -12.38 4.40
N GLY A 41 -6.85 -11.32 4.54
CA GLY A 41 -7.06 -10.24 5.50
C GLY A 41 -5.96 -9.21 5.39
N TYR A 42 -6.16 -8.04 5.99
CA TYR A 42 -5.17 -6.99 5.95
C TYR A 42 -5.27 -6.06 7.16
N PHE A 43 -4.15 -5.41 7.46
CA PHE A 43 -4.08 -4.21 8.29
C PHE A 43 -3.59 -3.05 7.42
N ARG A 44 -4.14 -1.84 7.62
CA ARG A 44 -3.74 -0.64 6.88
C ARG A 44 -3.53 0.54 7.83
N ALA A 45 -2.43 1.24 7.66
CA ALA A 45 -2.16 2.55 8.26
C ALA A 45 -2.06 3.63 7.17
N LEU A 46 -2.59 4.81 7.45
CA LEU A 46 -2.34 6.03 6.68
C LEU A 46 -1.14 6.75 7.28
N GLU A 47 -0.17 7.11 6.45
CA GLU A 47 0.94 7.95 6.81
C GLU A 47 0.98 9.16 5.87
N VAL A 48 1.31 10.34 6.41
CA VAL A 48 1.45 11.57 5.64
C VAL A 48 2.83 12.16 5.91
N THR A 49 3.68 12.14 4.89
CA THR A 49 5.01 12.76 4.96
C THR A 49 4.95 14.17 4.39
N LYS A 50 5.46 15.17 5.10
CA LYS A 50 5.59 16.54 4.57
C LYS A 50 6.95 16.71 3.91
N ASN A 51 7.00 17.21 2.68
CA ASN A 51 8.25 17.62 2.07
C ASN A 51 8.72 18.95 2.69
N ARG A 52 9.93 18.93 3.25
CA ARG A 52 10.57 20.06 3.94
C ARG A 52 11.87 20.51 3.27
N ASP A 53 12.22 19.92 2.14
CA ASP A 53 13.42 20.28 1.38
C ASP A 53 13.14 21.55 0.55
N PRO A 54 13.75 22.70 0.90
CA PRO A 54 13.50 23.97 0.22
C PRO A 54 13.93 23.97 -1.25
N GLU A 55 14.83 23.06 -1.65
CA GLU A 55 15.31 22.94 -3.04
C GLU A 55 14.43 22.01 -3.89
N SER A 56 13.45 21.34 -3.27
CA SER A 56 12.54 20.44 -3.97
C SER A 56 11.43 21.20 -4.67
N GLU A 57 11.12 20.84 -5.94
CA GLU A 57 9.95 21.32 -6.67
C GLU A 57 8.61 21.06 -5.95
N SER A 58 8.61 20.16 -4.96
CA SER A 58 7.45 19.82 -4.15
C SER A 58 7.56 20.29 -2.69
N PHE A 59 8.42 21.28 -2.41
CA PHE A 59 8.57 21.87 -1.07
C PHE A 59 7.21 22.28 -0.49
N GLY A 60 6.97 21.95 0.79
CA GLY A 60 5.74 22.31 1.49
C GLY A 60 4.53 21.41 1.18
N THR A 61 4.60 20.55 0.17
CA THR A 61 3.54 19.58 -0.15
C THR A 61 3.57 18.34 0.75
N TYR A 62 2.50 17.56 0.71
CA TYR A 62 2.28 16.37 1.53
C TYR A 62 2.17 15.12 0.65
N HIS A 63 2.74 14.02 1.13
CA HIS A 63 2.70 12.72 0.49
C HIS A 63 1.91 11.72 1.34
N PRO A 64 0.56 11.71 1.21
CA PRO A 64 -0.26 10.69 1.87
C PRO A 64 -0.07 9.34 1.18
N HIS A 65 0.19 8.31 1.95
CA HIS A 65 0.34 6.94 1.45
C HIS A 65 -0.18 5.92 2.46
N PHE A 66 -0.59 4.76 1.96
CA PHE A 66 -0.99 3.65 2.82
C PHE A 66 0.14 2.63 2.94
N HIS A 67 0.41 2.22 4.17
CA HIS A 67 1.12 0.98 4.46
C HIS A 67 0.11 -0.12 4.78
N VAL A 68 0.16 -1.22 4.01
CA VAL A 68 -0.81 -2.32 4.10
C VAL A 68 -0.07 -3.63 4.34
N LEU A 69 -0.31 -4.23 5.50
CA LEU A 69 0.10 -5.61 5.79
C LEU A 69 -0.97 -6.55 5.29
N LEU A 70 -0.64 -7.37 4.29
CA LEU A 70 -1.54 -8.36 3.71
C LEU A 70 -1.25 -9.76 4.25
N ALA A 71 -2.26 -10.43 4.78
CA ALA A 71 -2.27 -11.86 5.00
C ALA A 71 -2.66 -12.56 3.69
N VAL A 72 -1.78 -13.41 3.16
CA VAL A 72 -1.99 -14.14 1.90
C VAL A 72 -1.88 -15.65 2.12
N PRO A 73 -2.48 -16.49 1.28
CA PRO A 73 -2.31 -17.95 1.36
C PRO A 73 -0.84 -18.35 1.24
N HIS A 74 -0.43 -19.47 1.88
CA HIS A 74 0.92 -20.02 1.73
C HIS A 74 1.27 -20.36 0.26
N THR A 75 0.25 -20.60 -0.57
CA THR A 75 0.37 -20.85 -2.01
C THR A 75 0.39 -19.58 -2.87
N TYR A 76 0.38 -18.38 -2.28
CA TYR A 76 0.29 -17.10 -3.01
C TYR A 76 1.32 -16.98 -4.15
N PHE A 77 2.57 -17.38 -3.92
CA PHE A 77 3.63 -17.31 -4.94
C PHE A 77 3.70 -18.52 -5.87
N LYS A 78 2.94 -19.59 -5.59
CA LYS A 78 2.99 -20.85 -6.34
C LYS A 78 1.87 -20.93 -7.37
N LYS A 79 0.75 -20.25 -7.10
CA LYS A 79 -0.47 -20.30 -7.89
C LYS A 79 -0.63 -19.01 -8.71
N LYS A 80 -0.63 -19.14 -10.04
CA LYS A 80 -0.76 -17.98 -10.96
C LYS A 80 -2.05 -17.20 -10.75
N ASP A 81 -3.13 -17.88 -10.36
CA ASP A 81 -4.44 -17.30 -10.05
C ASP A 81 -4.49 -16.53 -8.72
N LEU A 82 -3.47 -16.69 -7.85
CA LEU A 82 -3.36 -15.99 -6.58
C LEU A 82 -2.30 -14.88 -6.60
N TYR A 83 -1.22 -15.05 -7.36
CA TYR A 83 -0.11 -14.10 -7.35
C TYR A 83 -0.48 -12.81 -8.07
N ILE A 84 -0.41 -11.69 -7.36
CA ILE A 84 -0.54 -10.34 -7.94
C ILE A 84 0.84 -9.71 -7.97
N THR A 85 1.31 -9.39 -9.18
CA THR A 85 2.57 -8.70 -9.46
C THR A 85 2.50 -7.23 -9.05
N GLN A 86 3.65 -6.56 -8.97
CA GLN A 86 3.72 -5.14 -8.64
C GLN A 86 2.97 -4.27 -9.67
N ASP A 87 3.10 -4.59 -10.96
CA ASP A 87 2.40 -3.85 -12.01
C ASP A 87 0.89 -4.05 -11.92
N GLU A 88 0.41 -5.27 -11.64
CA GLU A 88 -1.02 -5.51 -11.42
C GLU A 88 -1.54 -4.76 -10.19
N TRP A 89 -0.79 -4.75 -9.08
CA TRP A 89 -1.14 -3.91 -7.93
C TRP A 89 -1.22 -2.43 -8.29
N THR A 90 -0.30 -1.95 -9.11
CA THR A 90 -0.31 -0.57 -9.61
C THR A 90 -1.55 -0.27 -10.43
N SER A 91 -1.89 -1.13 -11.39
CA SER A 91 -3.09 -0.98 -12.23
C SER A 91 -4.39 -1.06 -11.41
N LEU A 92 -4.46 -1.98 -10.45
CA LEU A 92 -5.60 -2.09 -9.54
C LEU A 92 -5.75 -0.82 -8.69
N TRP A 93 -4.64 -0.29 -8.17
CA TRP A 93 -4.67 0.92 -7.36
C TRP A 93 -5.06 2.16 -8.18
N GLN A 94 -4.47 2.35 -9.34
CA GLN A 94 -4.82 3.40 -10.30
C GLN A 94 -6.32 3.38 -10.61
N LYS A 95 -6.85 2.20 -10.95
CA LYS A 95 -8.27 2.01 -11.25
C LYS A 95 -9.16 2.30 -10.04
N ALA A 96 -8.77 1.85 -8.85
CA ALA A 96 -9.52 2.07 -7.62
C ALA A 96 -9.59 3.56 -7.24
N MET A 97 -8.49 4.27 -7.43
CA MET A 97 -8.36 5.71 -7.22
C MET A 97 -9.05 6.54 -8.29
N LYS A 98 -9.28 5.98 -9.48
CA LYS A 98 -9.82 6.68 -10.65
C LYS A 98 -8.94 7.87 -11.06
N ILE A 99 -7.64 7.65 -11.04
CA ILE A 99 -6.63 8.64 -11.42
C ILE A 99 -6.08 8.34 -12.83
N ASP A 100 -5.72 9.40 -13.54
CA ASP A 100 -5.26 9.36 -14.93
C ASP A 100 -3.75 9.11 -15.08
N TYR A 101 -3.03 8.97 -13.97
CA TYR A 101 -1.59 8.70 -13.93
C TYR A 101 -1.28 7.35 -13.30
N LYS A 102 -0.12 6.78 -13.65
CA LYS A 102 0.42 5.57 -13.01
C LYS A 102 0.98 5.93 -11.64
N PRO A 103 0.36 5.49 -10.52
CA PRO A 103 0.89 5.74 -9.18
C PRO A 103 2.12 4.85 -8.92
N ILE A 104 2.91 5.20 -7.91
CA ILE A 104 4.02 4.35 -7.46
C ILE A 104 3.47 3.38 -6.41
N VAL A 105 3.64 2.08 -6.65
CA VAL A 105 3.26 1.05 -5.68
C VAL A 105 4.48 0.20 -5.37
N HIS A 106 4.66 -0.15 -4.10
CA HIS A 106 5.71 -1.06 -3.69
C HIS A 106 5.11 -2.27 -2.99
N ILE A 107 5.61 -3.47 -3.30
CA ILE A 107 5.14 -4.73 -2.70
C ILE A 107 6.32 -5.62 -2.39
N GLN A 108 6.42 -6.09 -1.15
CA GLN A 108 7.51 -6.96 -0.71
C GLN A 108 7.07 -8.02 0.29
N ARG A 109 7.86 -9.09 0.42
CA ARG A 109 7.70 -10.08 1.49
C ARG A 109 8.15 -9.45 2.82
N VAL A 110 7.34 -9.63 3.86
CA VAL A 110 7.78 -9.29 5.22
C VAL A 110 8.83 -10.31 5.62
N LYS A 111 10.04 -9.86 5.90
CA LYS A 111 11.11 -10.71 6.43
C LYS A 111 11.03 -10.73 7.95
N PRO A 112 11.06 -11.90 8.60
CA PRO A 112 11.19 -11.95 10.05
C PRO A 112 12.50 -11.31 10.49
N LYS A 113 12.49 -10.55 11.59
CA LYS A 113 13.73 -10.07 12.23
C LYS A 113 14.35 -11.24 12.99
N GLU A 114 15.60 -11.60 12.68
CA GLU A 114 16.33 -12.74 13.27
C GLU A 114 16.34 -12.74 14.81
N LYS A 115 16.28 -11.56 15.46
CA LYS A 115 16.36 -11.43 16.92
C LYS A 115 15.12 -11.87 17.71
N LEU A 116 13.96 -12.09 17.08
CA LEU A 116 12.74 -12.46 17.82
C LEU A 116 12.64 -13.95 18.17
N TYR A 117 13.49 -14.82 17.61
CA TYR A 117 13.47 -16.27 17.89
C TYR A 117 14.29 -16.71 19.09
N ARG A 118 14.99 -15.79 19.79
CA ARG A 118 15.87 -16.14 20.92
C ARG A 118 15.23 -16.07 22.30
N CYS A 119 13.97 -15.67 22.45
CA CYS A 119 13.38 -15.43 23.78
C CYS A 119 12.46 -16.52 24.34
N ASN A 120 12.26 -17.66 23.67
CA ASN A 120 11.33 -18.71 24.14
C ASN A 120 11.96 -20.13 24.15
N LYS A 121 13.23 -20.28 24.53
CA LYS A 121 13.89 -21.60 24.64
C LYS A 121 14.41 -21.95 26.02
N GLU A 122 13.87 -21.35 27.08
CA GLU A 122 14.16 -21.75 28.46
C GLU A 122 12.87 -21.77 29.27
N VAL A 123 12.13 -22.88 29.20
CA VAL A 123 11.35 -23.50 30.29
C VAL A 123 11.35 -25.00 30.07
#